data_AF-A0A0B2VIE6-F1
#
_entry.id   AF-A0A0B2VIE6-F1
#
_cell.length_a   1.000
_cell.length_b   1.000
_cell.length_c   1.000
_cell.angle_alpha   90.00
_cell.angle_beta   90.00
_cell.angle_gamma   90.00
#
_symmetry.space_group_name_H-M   'P 1'
#
loop_
_entity.id
_entity.type
_entity.pdbx_description
1 polymer ?
#
loop_
_entity_poly.entity_id
_entity_poly.type
_entity_poly.pdbx_seq_one_letter_code
_entity_poly.pdbx_strand_id
1 'polypeptide(L)'
;MLRIAITALLVARVMASMSQPFLKWVSETYGSTIAMRLNRTDLGPGGSFGGGNHTSKQKTLHQPVIIVHGMTSRVDRFSDIKDYFMAKGYTDAEVYGTTYGDAGETSMLFVTMECDFVKRIRELIIAVNAFTNSKVDVLAFSMGSPIARKAILGGTCVDTEEQLGVPLTSLVDTFVGIAGANFGSFLCFLPLGSCNTINGLHCRSRFLADINSRSRYEGSYIFTIYSTDDEYVGYEACERITSAIDGQDKGIEGNMICVTLATFFIGEAIASMSPTFLNWVSNTYGHMISDRLIRADLGPGGSFGGGGHIPLQRTQHQPVIIVHGITNRADRFWAIREHFISNGYSEAEVYATTYGDAGKTNVLFVTMQCDYVKRIRELIIAVSAYTSSTVDILAFSMGL
;
A
#
# COMPACT_ATOMS: atom_id res chain seq x y z
N MET A 1 6.55 -43.45 -42.74
CA MET A 1 6.16 -42.02 -42.65
C MET A 1 6.17 -41.62 -41.18
N LEU A 2 7.29 -41.04 -40.71
CA LEU A 2 7.47 -40.63 -39.31
C LEU A 2 7.00 -39.17 -39.19
N ARG A 3 5.88 -38.94 -38.51
CA ARG A 3 5.37 -37.58 -38.25
C ARG A 3 6.18 -36.96 -37.11
N ILE A 4 7.04 -36.01 -37.45
CA ILE A 4 7.73 -35.17 -36.47
C ILE A 4 6.70 -34.17 -35.94
N ALA A 5 6.31 -34.32 -34.67
CA ALA A 5 5.52 -33.33 -33.97
C ALA A 5 6.45 -32.18 -33.55
N ILE A 6 6.34 -31.04 -34.23
CA ILE A 6 7.00 -29.80 -33.83
C ILE A 6 6.19 -29.25 -32.64
N THR A 7 6.68 -29.49 -31.43
CA THR A 7 6.16 -28.85 -30.22
C THR A 7 6.62 -27.39 -30.25
N ALA A 8 5.73 -26.47 -30.61
CA ALA A 8 5.97 -25.05 -30.48
C ALA A 8 6.11 -24.73 -28.98
N LEU A 9 7.34 -24.48 -28.54
CA LEU A 9 7.61 -23.95 -27.21
C LEU A 9 7.00 -22.54 -27.16
N LEU A 10 5.82 -22.41 -26.54
CA LEU A 10 5.25 -21.12 -26.17
C LEU A 10 6.17 -20.51 -25.12
N VAL A 11 7.20 -19.79 -25.58
CA VAL A 11 7.94 -18.87 -24.74
C VAL A 11 6.93 -17.77 -24.39
N ALA A 12 6.35 -17.86 -23.19
CA ALA A 12 5.60 -16.76 -22.62
C ALA A 12 6.54 -15.55 -22.67
N ARG A 13 6.24 -14.60 -23.56
CA ARG A 13 6.94 -13.32 -23.58
C ARG A 13 6.67 -12.70 -22.22
N VAL A 14 7.67 -12.69 -21.34
CA VAL A 14 7.65 -11.94 -20.11
C VAL A 14 7.41 -10.50 -20.54
N MET A 15 6.19 -10.01 -20.33
CA MET A 15 5.85 -8.63 -20.66
C MET A 15 6.76 -7.74 -19.81
N ALA A 16 7.60 -6.94 -20.48
CA ALA A 16 8.31 -5.87 -19.79
C ALA A 16 7.27 -4.89 -19.23
N SER A 17 7.37 -4.57 -17.95
CA SER A 17 6.41 -3.68 -17.29
C SER A 17 6.75 -2.20 -17.50
N MET A 18 8.05 -1.88 -17.60
CA MET A 18 8.52 -0.63 -18.19
C MET A 18 8.60 -0.73 -19.72
N SER A 19 8.34 0.38 -20.41
CA SER A 19 8.32 0.39 -21.86
C SER A 19 9.68 0.10 -22.48
N GLN A 20 9.69 -0.64 -23.60
CA GLN A 20 10.92 -0.97 -24.33
C GLN A 20 11.71 0.28 -24.75
N PRO A 21 11.09 1.38 -25.24
CA PRO A 21 11.83 2.61 -25.53
C PRO A 21 12.60 3.17 -24.33
N PHE A 22 11.97 3.18 -23.15
CA PHE A 22 12.61 3.63 -21.92
C PHE A 22 13.77 2.71 -21.54
N LEU A 23 13.55 1.41 -21.46
CA LEU A 23 14.56 0.43 -21.07
C LEU A 23 15.75 0.39 -22.03
N LYS A 24 15.49 0.50 -23.33
CA LYS A 24 16.55 0.60 -24.35
C LYS A 24 17.39 1.85 -24.11
N TRP A 25 16.75 3.00 -23.90
CA TRP A 25 17.45 4.26 -23.64
C TRP A 25 18.27 4.20 -22.33
N VAL A 26 17.72 3.64 -21.26
CA VAL A 26 18.44 3.44 -19.99
C VAL A 26 19.64 2.52 -20.21
N SER A 27 19.47 1.42 -20.94
CA SER A 27 20.55 0.49 -21.23
C SER A 27 21.67 1.14 -22.05
N GLU A 28 21.34 1.97 -23.03
CA GLU A 28 22.31 2.69 -23.87
C GLU A 28 23.02 3.83 -23.10
N THR A 29 22.33 4.47 -22.15
CA THR A 29 22.85 5.64 -21.43
C THR A 29 23.60 5.28 -20.15
N TYR A 30 23.09 4.31 -19.39
CA TYR A 30 23.57 3.95 -18.05
C TYR A 30 24.03 2.48 -17.94
N GLY A 31 23.81 1.68 -18.98
CA GLY A 31 24.18 0.27 -19.03
C GLY A 31 23.02 -0.68 -18.74
N SER A 32 23.11 -1.89 -19.30
CA SER A 32 22.06 -2.91 -19.23
C SER A 32 21.75 -3.36 -17.80
N THR A 33 22.74 -3.36 -16.91
CA THR A 33 22.55 -3.69 -15.49
C THR A 33 21.54 -2.77 -14.81
N ILE A 34 21.61 -1.45 -15.07
CA ILE A 34 20.66 -0.49 -14.49
C ILE A 34 19.28 -0.68 -15.12
N ALA A 35 19.20 -0.90 -16.43
CA ALA A 35 17.93 -1.19 -17.09
C ALA A 35 17.24 -2.44 -16.50
N MET A 36 18.00 -3.51 -16.24
CA MET A 36 17.48 -4.73 -15.60
C MET A 36 17.03 -4.48 -14.15
N ARG A 37 17.84 -3.75 -13.35
CA ARG A 37 17.50 -3.37 -11.97
C ARG A 37 16.18 -2.60 -11.88
N LEU A 38 15.93 -1.69 -12.83
CA LEU A 38 14.70 -0.91 -12.86
C LEU A 38 13.49 -1.69 -13.39
N ASN A 39 13.68 -2.58 -14.36
CA ASN A 39 12.57 -3.31 -15.00
C ASN A 39 11.94 -4.39 -14.10
N ARG A 40 12.72 -4.99 -13.19
CA ARG A 40 12.23 -6.03 -12.25
C ARG A 40 11.46 -7.18 -12.90
N THR A 41 11.97 -7.70 -14.02
CA THR A 41 11.37 -8.88 -14.69
C THR A 41 11.38 -10.13 -13.83
N ASP A 42 12.26 -10.19 -12.83
CA ASP A 42 12.30 -11.24 -11.80
C ASP A 42 11.01 -11.29 -10.96
N LEU A 43 10.26 -10.19 -10.85
CA LEU A 43 8.96 -10.12 -10.16
C LEU A 43 7.74 -10.23 -11.08
N GLY A 44 7.97 -10.47 -12.38
CA GLY A 44 6.91 -10.50 -13.38
C GLY A 44 6.27 -9.13 -13.67
N PRO A 45 5.07 -9.11 -14.29
CA PRO A 45 4.46 -7.89 -14.84
C PRO A 45 4.18 -6.76 -13.84
N GLY A 46 4.14 -7.04 -12.53
CA GLY A 46 3.91 -6.04 -11.48
C GLY A 46 5.20 -5.45 -10.88
N GLY A 47 6.38 -5.88 -11.33
CA GLY A 47 7.66 -5.48 -10.72
C GLY A 47 8.01 -4.00 -10.90
N SER A 48 7.54 -3.38 -11.99
CA SER A 48 7.80 -1.99 -12.35
C SER A 48 6.68 -1.43 -13.24
N PHE A 49 6.68 -0.14 -13.54
CA PHE A 49 5.90 0.46 -14.63
C PHE A 49 6.49 1.81 -15.06
N GLY A 50 6.09 2.26 -16.24
CA GLY A 50 6.39 3.60 -16.75
C GLY A 50 7.13 3.59 -18.09
N GLY A 51 7.45 4.78 -18.58
CA GLY A 51 8.16 5.00 -19.84
C GLY A 51 7.23 5.23 -21.03
N GLY A 52 6.07 4.57 -21.03
CA GLY A 52 5.02 4.75 -22.04
C GLY A 52 5.51 4.78 -23.49
N ASN A 53 4.73 5.42 -24.36
CA ASN A 53 5.19 5.83 -25.68
C ASN A 53 5.75 7.25 -25.59
N HIS A 54 7.06 7.38 -25.36
CA HIS A 54 7.74 8.66 -25.22
C HIS A 54 9.05 8.69 -25.99
N THR A 55 9.43 9.87 -26.47
CA THR A 55 10.72 10.10 -27.10
C THR A 55 11.70 10.65 -26.07
N SER A 56 12.81 9.95 -25.86
CA SER A 56 13.83 10.36 -24.88
C SER A 56 14.29 11.81 -25.07
N LYS A 57 14.58 12.48 -23.96
CA LYS A 57 15.02 13.89 -23.83
C LYS A 57 13.99 14.94 -24.26
N GLN A 58 12.76 14.53 -24.59
CA GLN A 58 11.63 15.45 -24.76
C GLN A 58 10.87 15.62 -23.46
N LYS A 59 10.32 16.82 -23.25
CA LYS A 59 9.43 17.09 -22.12
C LYS A 59 8.11 16.36 -22.28
N THR A 60 7.62 15.82 -21.17
CA THR A 60 6.24 15.36 -21.01
C THR A 60 5.30 16.55 -20.81
N LEU A 61 3.99 16.32 -20.87
CA LEU A 61 2.99 17.38 -20.68
C LEU A 61 2.95 17.83 -19.22
N HIS A 62 2.96 16.86 -18.30
CA HIS A 62 3.05 17.03 -16.86
C HIS A 62 4.45 16.66 -16.37
N GLN A 63 4.80 17.14 -15.17
CA GLN A 63 6.00 16.65 -14.49
C GLN A 63 5.85 15.15 -14.20
N PRO A 64 6.87 14.33 -14.51
CA PRO A 64 6.80 12.90 -14.23
C PRO A 64 6.74 12.62 -12.73
N VAL A 65 5.87 11.69 -12.36
CA VAL A 65 5.65 11.23 -10.99
C VAL A 65 6.35 9.88 -10.80
N ILE A 66 7.14 9.77 -9.73
CA ILE A 66 7.78 8.53 -9.30
C ILE A 66 7.12 8.06 -8.01
N ILE A 67 6.54 6.85 -8.05
CA ILE A 67 5.93 6.20 -6.89
C ILE A 67 6.96 5.28 -6.23
N VAL A 68 7.20 5.50 -4.94
CA VAL A 68 8.09 4.70 -4.09
C VAL A 68 7.26 4.01 -3.01
N HIS A 69 7.09 2.70 -3.15
CA HIS A 69 6.26 1.90 -2.24
C HIS A 69 6.87 1.78 -0.82
N GLY A 70 6.09 1.25 0.13
CA GLY A 70 6.54 0.96 1.51
C GLY A 70 7.23 -0.39 1.66
N MET A 71 7.52 -0.79 2.91
CA MET A 71 8.12 -2.11 3.18
C MET A 71 7.21 -3.26 2.72
N THR A 72 7.82 -4.42 2.45
CA THR A 72 7.13 -5.69 2.08
C THR A 72 6.05 -5.56 1.00
N SER A 73 6.22 -4.60 0.09
CA SER A 73 5.26 -4.32 -0.98
C SER A 73 5.89 -4.46 -2.36
N ARG A 74 5.03 -4.46 -3.37
CA ARG A 74 5.35 -4.32 -4.77
C ARG A 74 4.73 -3.04 -5.31
N VAL A 75 5.34 -2.44 -6.32
CA VAL A 75 4.90 -1.13 -6.85
C VAL A 75 3.51 -1.18 -7.49
N ASP A 76 3.12 -2.32 -8.06
CA ASP A 76 1.79 -2.50 -8.65
C ASP A 76 0.64 -2.46 -7.64
N ARG A 77 0.89 -2.65 -6.34
CA ARG A 77 -0.11 -2.40 -5.28
C ARG A 77 -0.50 -0.92 -5.16
N PHE A 78 0.23 -0.04 -5.84
CA PHE A 78 -0.04 1.39 -5.95
C PHE A 78 -0.68 1.72 -7.31
N SER A 79 -1.25 0.73 -8.01
CA SER A 79 -1.97 0.92 -9.27
C SER A 79 -3.10 1.93 -9.14
N ASP A 80 -3.82 1.96 -8.02
CA ASP A 80 -4.93 2.91 -7.83
C ASP A 80 -4.46 4.37 -7.83
N ILE A 81 -3.25 4.63 -7.33
CA ILE A 81 -2.63 5.97 -7.37
C ILE A 81 -2.21 6.28 -8.81
N LYS A 82 -1.62 5.30 -9.51
CA LYS A 82 -1.31 5.46 -10.93
C LYS A 82 -2.58 5.78 -11.73
N ASP A 83 -3.66 5.03 -11.52
CA ASP A 83 -4.94 5.18 -12.20
C ASP A 83 -5.60 6.52 -11.88
N TYR A 84 -5.45 7.02 -10.64
CA TYR A 84 -5.84 8.38 -10.29
C TYR A 84 -5.13 9.41 -11.17
N PHE A 85 -3.81 9.31 -11.35
CA PHE A 85 -3.09 10.21 -12.26
C PHE A 85 -3.56 10.07 -13.71
N MET A 86 -3.80 8.84 -14.19
CA MET A 86 -4.34 8.61 -15.54
C MET A 86 -5.71 9.27 -15.72
N ALA A 87 -6.59 9.18 -14.73
CA ALA A 87 -7.89 9.83 -14.71
C ALA A 87 -7.79 11.37 -14.68
N LYS A 88 -6.64 11.92 -14.25
CA LYS A 88 -6.31 13.35 -14.30
C LYS A 88 -5.56 13.78 -15.56
N GLY A 89 -5.44 12.90 -16.55
CA GLY A 89 -4.83 13.22 -17.84
C GLY A 89 -3.32 12.98 -17.91
N TYR A 90 -2.74 12.30 -16.94
CA TYR A 90 -1.38 11.76 -17.06
C TYR A 90 -1.37 10.54 -17.99
N THR A 91 -0.19 10.16 -18.44
CA THR A 91 0.05 9.01 -19.31
C THR A 91 1.06 8.04 -18.68
N ASP A 92 1.17 6.83 -19.24
CA ASP A 92 2.23 5.87 -18.84
C ASP A 92 3.66 6.40 -19.09
N ALA A 93 3.81 7.47 -19.86
CA ALA A 93 5.08 8.19 -20.03
C ALA A 93 5.41 9.15 -18.88
N GLU A 94 4.47 9.36 -17.95
CA GLU A 94 4.55 10.36 -16.89
C GLU A 94 4.44 9.76 -15.50
N VAL A 95 4.06 8.49 -15.34
CA VAL A 95 3.96 7.83 -14.04
C VAL A 95 4.86 6.60 -14.01
N TYR A 96 5.81 6.60 -13.08
CA TYR A 96 6.89 5.63 -12.99
C TYR A 96 6.94 4.99 -11.61
N GLY A 97 7.44 3.75 -11.58
CA GLY A 97 7.72 3.09 -10.33
C GLY A 97 8.50 1.79 -10.55
N THR A 98 9.34 1.45 -9.58
CA THR A 98 10.09 0.19 -9.57
C THR A 98 10.04 -0.37 -8.17
N THR A 99 9.95 -1.69 -8.06
CA THR A 99 9.98 -2.35 -6.78
C THR A 99 11.42 -2.41 -6.26
N TYR A 100 11.68 -1.89 -5.06
CA TYR A 100 12.90 -2.18 -4.32
C TYR A 100 12.72 -3.43 -3.46
N GLY A 101 13.83 -4.12 -3.14
CA GLY A 101 13.77 -5.39 -2.39
C GLY A 101 13.12 -6.54 -3.18
N ASP A 102 12.60 -7.52 -2.45
CA ASP A 102 12.15 -8.82 -2.96
C ASP A 102 10.63 -8.96 -3.11
N ALA A 103 9.89 -7.86 -3.01
CA ALA A 103 8.42 -7.84 -3.08
C ALA A 103 7.69 -8.61 -1.95
N GLY A 104 8.30 -8.72 -0.78
CA GLY A 104 7.66 -9.25 0.43
C GLY A 104 8.02 -10.71 0.73
N GLU A 105 9.04 -11.26 0.09
CA GLU A 105 9.61 -12.55 0.46
C GLU A 105 10.28 -12.46 1.85
N THR A 106 10.98 -11.34 2.12
CA THR A 106 11.50 -11.05 3.46
C THR A 106 10.37 -10.55 4.36
N SER A 107 10.19 -11.21 5.50
CA SER A 107 9.24 -10.79 6.54
C SER A 107 9.48 -9.35 6.98
N MET A 108 8.41 -8.61 7.26
CA MET A 108 8.43 -7.22 7.75
C MET A 108 9.34 -7.02 8.96
N LEU A 109 9.52 -8.06 9.79
CA LEU A 109 10.41 -8.05 10.95
C LEU A 109 11.90 -7.91 10.60
N PHE A 110 12.29 -8.18 9.36
CA PHE A 110 13.69 -8.24 8.94
C PHE A 110 14.02 -7.34 7.75
N VAL A 111 13.05 -6.65 7.15
CA VAL A 111 13.31 -5.69 6.06
C VAL A 111 14.05 -4.48 6.60
N THR A 112 15.19 -4.14 6.00
CA THR A 112 16.00 -2.97 6.37
C THR A 112 16.17 -2.01 5.19
N MET A 113 16.54 -0.75 5.45
CA MET A 113 16.73 0.26 4.40
C MET A 113 18.10 0.11 3.74
N GLU A 114 18.27 -0.96 2.97
CA GLU A 114 19.54 -1.35 2.35
C GLU A 114 20.04 -0.35 1.29
N CYS A 115 21.36 -0.24 1.14
CA CYS A 115 21.99 0.57 0.08
C CYS A 115 21.47 0.19 -1.31
N ASP A 116 21.18 -1.09 -1.56
CA ASP A 116 20.64 -1.53 -2.85
C ASP A 116 19.28 -0.88 -3.17
N PHE A 117 18.43 -0.73 -2.15
CA PHE A 117 17.09 -0.14 -2.30
C PHE A 117 17.21 1.35 -2.61
N VAL A 118 18.09 2.04 -1.88
CA VAL A 118 18.44 3.45 -2.10
C VAL A 118 18.96 3.67 -3.51
N LYS A 119 19.93 2.85 -3.96
CA LYS A 119 20.50 2.95 -5.30
C LYS A 119 19.44 2.77 -6.38
N ARG A 120 18.53 1.81 -6.23
CA ARG A 120 17.48 1.54 -7.21
C ARG A 120 16.54 2.74 -7.39
N ILE A 121 16.12 3.36 -6.29
CA ILE A 121 15.27 4.57 -6.35
C ILE A 121 16.05 5.76 -6.92
N ARG A 122 17.32 5.90 -6.55
CA ARG A 122 18.21 6.94 -7.08
C ARG A 122 18.40 6.82 -8.59
N GLU A 123 18.67 5.61 -9.08
CA GLU A 123 18.78 5.27 -10.49
C GLU A 123 17.50 5.64 -11.25
N LEU A 124 16.34 5.35 -10.67
CA LEU A 124 15.04 5.69 -11.26
C LEU A 124 14.86 7.21 -11.39
N ILE A 125 15.13 7.98 -10.33
CA ILE A 125 15.03 9.45 -10.34
C ILE A 125 15.90 10.05 -11.44
N ILE A 126 17.17 9.62 -11.53
CA ILE A 126 18.11 10.10 -12.54
C ILE A 126 17.62 9.73 -13.95
N ALA A 127 17.22 8.49 -14.16
CA ALA A 127 16.78 8.00 -15.47
C ALA A 127 15.52 8.70 -15.95
N VAL A 128 14.50 8.86 -15.10
CA VAL A 128 13.24 9.54 -15.46
C VAL A 128 13.47 11.01 -15.74
N ASN A 129 14.23 11.71 -14.90
CA ASN A 129 14.57 13.13 -15.12
C ASN A 129 15.23 13.35 -16.48
N ALA A 130 16.25 12.54 -16.80
CA ALA A 130 17.00 12.68 -18.05
C ALA A 130 16.21 12.19 -19.28
N PHE A 131 15.40 11.14 -19.14
CA PHE A 131 14.56 10.62 -20.22
C PHE A 131 13.44 11.59 -20.61
N THR A 132 12.90 12.33 -19.64
CA THR A 132 11.79 13.27 -19.84
C THR A 132 12.24 14.73 -19.88
N ASN A 133 13.54 15.01 -19.74
CA ASN A 133 14.11 16.36 -19.68
C ASN A 133 13.32 17.32 -18.75
N SER A 134 12.86 16.77 -17.63
CA SER A 134 11.94 17.43 -16.69
C SER A 134 12.34 17.07 -15.27
N LYS A 135 12.14 18.00 -14.32
CA LYS A 135 12.20 17.63 -12.90
C LYS A 135 11.10 16.61 -12.61
N VAL A 136 11.31 15.78 -11.59
CA VAL A 136 10.37 14.75 -11.17
C VAL A 136 9.67 15.13 -9.88
N ASP A 137 8.46 14.61 -9.70
CA ASP A 137 7.76 14.60 -8.43
C ASP A 137 7.85 13.20 -7.80
N VAL A 138 8.12 13.11 -6.52
CA VAL A 138 8.32 11.83 -5.80
C VAL A 138 7.23 11.64 -4.76
N LEU A 139 6.43 10.59 -4.90
CA LEU A 139 5.44 10.14 -3.92
C LEU A 139 5.98 8.91 -3.20
N ALA A 140 6.33 9.05 -1.93
CA ALA A 140 7.01 8.02 -1.17
C ALA A 140 6.22 7.60 0.08
N PHE A 141 5.96 6.30 0.21
CA PHE A 141 5.05 5.75 1.22
C PHE A 141 5.80 4.99 2.31
N SER A 142 5.42 5.16 3.58
CA SER A 142 5.97 4.34 4.68
C SER A 142 7.51 4.36 4.69
N MET A 143 8.15 3.19 4.73
CA MET A 143 9.61 3.02 4.61
C MET A 143 10.19 3.56 3.29
N GLY A 144 9.38 3.68 2.24
CA GLY A 144 9.76 4.31 0.98
C GLY A 144 10.15 5.78 1.13
N SER A 145 9.55 6.51 2.10
CA SER A 145 9.89 7.91 2.37
C SER A 145 11.36 8.08 2.79
N PRO A 146 11.86 7.48 3.89
CA PRO A 146 13.27 7.60 4.25
C PRO A 146 14.22 7.01 3.18
N ILE A 147 13.83 5.95 2.45
CA ILE A 147 14.63 5.41 1.34
C ILE A 147 14.78 6.43 0.20
N ALA A 148 13.67 7.05 -0.24
CA ALA A 148 13.69 8.07 -1.29
C ALA A 148 14.45 9.32 -0.83
N ARG A 149 14.28 9.73 0.43
CA ARG A 149 15.07 10.80 1.04
C ARG A 149 16.57 10.48 0.99
N LYS A 150 17.01 9.26 1.33
CA LYS A 150 18.42 8.89 1.20
C LYS A 150 18.90 8.87 -0.26
N ALA A 151 18.04 8.40 -1.18
CA ALA A 151 18.33 8.39 -2.61
C ALA A 151 18.55 9.81 -3.16
N ILE A 152 17.79 10.80 -2.69
CA ILE A 152 17.92 12.20 -3.08
C ILE A 152 19.13 12.85 -2.38
N LEU A 153 19.34 12.61 -1.08
CA LEU A 153 20.47 13.16 -0.33
C LEU A 153 21.82 12.76 -0.91
N GLY A 154 21.94 11.49 -1.34
CA GLY A 154 23.21 10.92 -1.79
C GLY A 154 24.19 10.71 -0.64
N GLY A 155 25.46 11.03 -0.88
CA GLY A 155 26.56 10.78 0.06
C GLY A 155 26.92 9.29 0.14
N THR A 156 27.21 8.82 1.35
CA THR A 156 27.65 7.44 1.62
C THR A 156 26.49 6.58 2.11
N CYS A 157 26.35 5.35 1.63
CA CYS A 157 25.41 4.37 2.18
C CYS A 157 25.77 4.03 3.63
N VAL A 158 24.77 3.94 4.51
CA VAL A 158 25.00 3.78 5.96
C VAL A 158 25.47 2.37 6.35
N ASP A 159 24.99 1.37 5.61
CA ASP A 159 25.21 -0.05 5.82
C ASP A 159 26.44 -0.60 5.05
N THR A 160 26.65 -0.16 3.81
CA THR A 160 27.74 -0.68 2.94
C THR A 160 28.90 0.27 2.69
N GLU A 161 28.79 1.53 3.11
CA GLU A 161 29.76 2.62 2.84
C GLU A 161 29.99 2.94 1.35
N GLU A 162 29.14 2.43 0.46
CA GLU A 162 29.21 2.73 -0.96
C GLU A 162 28.80 4.18 -1.27
N GLN A 163 29.41 4.77 -2.29
CA GLN A 163 29.14 6.16 -2.68
C GLN A 163 27.93 6.27 -3.61
N LEU A 164 26.92 7.03 -3.18
CA LEU A 164 25.75 7.39 -3.97
C LEU A 164 26.02 8.61 -4.87
N GLY A 165 26.98 9.45 -4.51
CA GLY A 165 27.32 10.68 -5.20
C GLY A 165 26.59 11.91 -4.64
N VAL A 166 26.54 12.99 -5.42
CA VAL A 166 26.01 14.30 -4.98
C VAL A 166 24.48 14.31 -4.80
N PRO A 167 23.91 15.25 -4.03
CA PRO A 167 22.45 15.35 -3.89
C PRO A 167 21.73 15.53 -5.23
N LEU A 168 20.53 14.96 -5.37
CA LEU A 168 19.63 15.11 -6.53
C LEU A 168 18.61 16.23 -6.36
N THR A 169 18.79 17.11 -5.37
CA THR A 169 17.83 18.18 -5.03
C THR A 169 17.38 19.00 -6.24
N SER A 170 18.27 19.27 -7.20
CA SER A 170 17.94 20.03 -8.41
C SER A 170 17.08 19.27 -9.42
N LEU A 171 17.00 17.94 -9.30
CA LEU A 171 16.21 17.07 -10.19
C LEU A 171 14.78 16.84 -9.68
N VAL A 172 14.53 17.10 -8.39
CA VAL A 172 13.23 16.89 -7.76
C VAL A 172 12.53 18.24 -7.59
N ASP A 173 11.30 18.32 -8.09
CA ASP A 173 10.48 19.50 -7.88
C ASP A 173 9.65 19.35 -6.61
N THR A 174 8.79 18.33 -6.55
CA THR A 174 7.96 18.06 -5.37
C THR A 174 8.32 16.72 -4.74
N PHE A 175 8.48 16.70 -3.43
CA PHE A 175 8.54 15.48 -2.63
C PHE A 175 7.29 15.40 -1.74
N VAL A 176 6.60 14.26 -1.77
CA VAL A 176 5.46 13.97 -0.91
C VAL A 176 5.74 12.69 -0.13
N GLY A 177 5.88 12.82 1.19
CA GLY A 177 5.98 11.67 2.11
C GLY A 177 4.60 11.31 2.66
N ILE A 178 4.11 10.11 2.38
CA ILE A 178 2.81 9.61 2.87
C ILE A 178 3.06 8.53 3.92
N ALA A 179 2.59 8.75 5.16
CA ALA A 179 2.85 7.86 6.29
C ALA A 179 4.36 7.55 6.45
N GLY A 180 5.25 8.51 6.13
CA GLY A 180 6.68 8.25 6.04
C GLY A 180 7.31 7.92 7.40
N ALA A 181 8.20 6.93 7.48
CA ALA A 181 8.92 6.63 8.72
C ALA A 181 10.19 7.50 8.87
N ASN A 182 10.05 8.82 8.72
CA ASN A 182 11.16 9.78 8.60
C ASN A 182 11.94 9.99 9.91
N PHE A 183 11.27 9.87 11.06
CA PHE A 183 11.87 9.87 12.40
C PHE A 183 11.73 8.53 13.12
N GLY A 184 11.40 7.47 12.37
CA GLY A 184 11.26 6.11 12.87
C GLY A 184 9.81 5.66 12.94
N SER A 185 9.59 4.55 13.64
CA SER A 185 8.25 4.00 13.91
C SER A 185 8.05 3.76 15.41
N PHE A 186 6.83 3.97 15.91
CA PHE A 186 6.47 3.65 17.29
C PHE A 186 6.59 2.14 17.61
N LEU A 187 6.51 1.28 16.59
CA LEU A 187 6.72 -0.16 16.73
C LEU A 187 8.19 -0.51 17.01
N CYS A 188 9.12 0.40 16.70
CA CYS A 188 10.55 0.19 16.84
C CYS A 188 11.12 0.66 18.18
N PHE A 189 10.50 0.21 19.27
CA PHE A 189 11.00 0.43 20.64
C PHE A 189 12.14 -0.53 21.02
N LEU A 190 12.28 -1.66 20.32
CA LEU A 190 13.40 -2.61 20.46
C LEU A 190 14.27 -2.62 19.20
N PRO A 191 15.61 -2.54 19.33
CA PRO A 191 16.51 -2.39 18.19
C PRO A 191 16.86 -3.73 17.51
N LEU A 192 15.87 -4.46 17.00
CA LEU A 192 16.04 -5.77 16.34
C LEU A 192 15.47 -5.77 14.92
N GLY A 193 16.10 -6.53 14.02
CA GLY A 193 15.60 -6.73 12.65
C GLY A 193 15.39 -5.43 11.89
N SER A 194 14.17 -5.20 11.41
CA SER A 194 13.74 -3.97 10.72
C SER A 194 13.84 -2.71 11.59
N CYS A 195 13.96 -2.87 12.91
CA CYS A 195 14.17 -1.81 13.87
C CYS A 195 15.64 -1.67 14.33
N ASN A 196 16.62 -2.26 13.66
CA ASN A 196 18.03 -2.12 14.08
C ASN A 196 18.53 -0.64 14.03
N THR A 197 19.61 -0.34 14.76
CA THR A 197 20.18 1.02 14.89
C THR A 197 21.16 1.42 13.78
N ILE A 198 21.32 0.62 12.72
CA ILE A 198 22.16 0.95 11.56
C ILE A 198 21.25 1.48 10.45
N ASN A 199 20.50 0.59 9.81
CA ASN A 199 19.64 0.87 8.66
C ASN A 199 18.16 0.49 8.91
N GLY A 200 17.76 0.36 10.18
CA GLY A 200 16.39 0.11 10.58
C GLY A 200 15.60 1.37 10.94
N LEU A 201 14.34 1.18 11.32
CA LEU A 201 13.35 2.21 11.64
C LEU A 201 13.34 2.64 13.12
N HIS A 202 14.29 2.17 13.93
CA HIS A 202 14.45 2.73 15.28
C HIS A 202 14.90 4.18 15.18
N CYS A 203 14.27 5.07 15.95
CA CYS A 203 14.45 6.52 15.82
C CYS A 203 15.90 7.01 15.98
N ARG A 204 16.75 6.21 16.64
CA ARG A 204 18.19 6.44 16.80
C ARG A 204 19.07 5.71 15.77
N SER A 205 18.51 5.21 14.68
CA SER A 205 19.30 4.52 13.67
C SER A 205 20.22 5.48 12.92
N ARG A 206 21.39 5.02 12.51
CA ARG A 206 22.34 5.81 11.73
C ARG A 206 21.73 6.31 10.41
N PHE A 207 20.86 5.51 9.79
CA PHE A 207 20.18 5.88 8.55
C PHE A 207 19.23 7.06 8.75
N LEU A 208 18.39 7.02 9.78
CA LEU A 208 17.48 8.12 10.08
C LEU A 208 18.25 9.36 10.55
N ALA A 209 19.33 9.20 11.32
CA ALA A 209 20.20 10.31 11.69
C ALA A 209 20.85 10.98 10.46
N ASP A 210 21.27 10.18 9.47
CA ASP A 210 21.89 10.67 8.24
C ASP A 210 20.92 11.49 7.38
N ILE A 211 19.73 10.95 7.07
CA ILE A 211 18.74 11.67 6.26
C ILE A 211 18.19 12.92 6.98
N ASN A 212 18.24 12.97 8.32
CA ASN A 212 17.79 14.12 9.09
C ASN A 212 18.92 15.09 9.45
N SER A 213 20.16 14.85 9.00
CA SER A 213 21.31 15.73 9.24
C SER A 213 21.25 17.03 8.44
N ARG A 214 20.41 17.08 7.41
CA ARG A 214 20.18 18.23 6.54
C ARG A 214 18.68 18.40 6.31
N SER A 215 18.23 19.63 6.17
CA SER A 215 16.86 19.99 5.84
C SER A 215 16.73 20.47 4.41
N ARG A 216 15.54 20.35 3.82
CA ARG A 216 15.15 20.99 2.54
C ARG A 216 15.95 20.51 1.31
N TYR A 217 16.46 19.28 1.32
CA TYR A 217 17.20 18.73 0.17
C TYR A 217 16.32 17.85 -0.72
N GLU A 218 15.11 17.49 -0.28
CA GLU A 218 14.21 16.55 -0.92
C GLU A 218 13.64 17.07 -2.24
N GLY A 219 13.49 18.39 -2.37
CA GLY A 219 12.96 19.03 -3.58
C GLY A 219 12.76 20.52 -3.40
N SER A 220 12.12 21.14 -4.39
CA SER A 220 11.69 22.55 -4.33
C SER A 220 10.49 22.75 -3.40
N TYR A 221 9.61 21.74 -3.34
CA TYR A 221 8.45 21.66 -2.46
C TYR A 221 8.44 20.33 -1.71
N ILE A 222 8.10 20.36 -0.42
CA ILE A 222 8.13 19.21 0.47
C ILE A 222 6.82 19.17 1.24
N PHE A 223 6.06 18.12 1.00
CA PHE A 223 4.79 17.86 1.67
C PHE A 223 4.83 16.55 2.43
N THR A 224 4.12 16.49 3.55
CA THR A 224 3.91 15.24 4.28
C THR A 224 2.44 15.03 4.58
N ILE A 225 2.00 13.78 4.54
CA ILE A 225 0.64 13.37 4.86
C ILE A 225 0.72 12.27 5.91
N TYR A 226 0.07 12.48 7.05
CA TYR A 226 0.10 11.55 8.18
C TYR A 226 -1.20 11.56 8.99
N SER A 227 -1.36 10.61 9.90
CA SER A 227 -2.57 10.41 10.70
C SER A 227 -2.19 10.04 12.12
N THR A 228 -2.99 10.50 13.07
CA THR A 228 -2.92 10.09 14.48
C THR A 228 -3.21 8.59 14.63
N ASP A 229 -4.01 8.05 13.71
CA ASP A 229 -4.45 6.64 13.70
C ASP A 229 -3.54 5.71 12.87
N ASP A 230 -2.29 6.08 12.59
CA ASP A 230 -1.35 5.20 11.86
C ASP A 230 -0.89 4.04 12.77
N GLU A 231 -1.20 2.80 12.39
CA GLU A 231 -0.93 1.61 13.22
C GLU A 231 0.43 0.96 12.93
N TYR A 232 1.19 1.44 11.94
CA TYR A 232 2.46 0.84 11.53
C TYR A 232 3.64 1.76 11.78
N VAL A 233 3.60 2.96 11.23
CA VAL A 233 4.61 3.97 11.49
C VAL A 233 4.29 4.68 12.81
N GLY A 234 3.00 4.86 13.12
CA GLY A 234 2.59 5.60 14.32
C GLY A 234 2.64 7.09 14.11
N TYR A 235 1.84 7.84 14.88
CA TYR A 235 1.88 9.30 14.85
C TYR A 235 3.23 9.83 15.37
N GLU A 236 3.70 9.31 16.50
CA GLU A 236 4.89 9.77 17.19
C GLU A 236 5.85 8.63 17.54
N ALA A 237 7.14 8.89 17.39
CA ALA A 237 8.22 8.07 17.93
C ALA A 237 9.33 8.98 18.43
N CYS A 238 9.84 8.71 19.64
CA CYS A 238 10.91 9.49 20.26
C CYS A 238 10.62 10.99 20.28
N GLU A 239 9.40 11.34 20.72
CA GLU A 239 8.93 12.73 20.89
C GLU A 239 8.88 13.54 19.59
N ARG A 240 8.83 12.85 18.45
CA ARG A 240 8.72 13.47 17.12
C ARG A 240 7.58 12.84 16.35
N ILE A 241 6.83 13.67 15.61
CA ILE A 241 5.92 13.18 14.58
C ILE A 241 6.76 12.40 13.56
N THR A 242 6.50 11.10 13.45
CA THR A 242 7.32 10.15 12.68
C THR A 242 7.43 10.54 11.21
N SER A 243 6.33 11.03 10.63
CA SER A 243 6.18 11.35 9.22
C SER A 243 6.56 12.77 8.84
N ALA A 244 6.77 13.65 9.81
CA ALA A 244 7.23 15.00 9.52
C ALA A 244 8.61 14.98 8.85
N ILE A 245 8.92 16.05 8.12
CA ILE A 245 10.25 16.35 7.57
C ILE A 245 10.62 17.75 8.00
N ASP A 246 11.84 17.92 8.53
CA ASP A 246 12.33 19.23 8.94
C ASP A 246 12.47 20.16 7.73
N GLY A 247 11.75 21.28 7.78
CA GLY A 247 11.68 22.25 6.67
C GLY A 247 10.64 21.90 5.60
N GLN A 248 9.70 20.99 5.86
CA GLN A 248 8.56 20.79 4.96
C GLN A 248 7.74 22.06 4.77
N ASP A 249 7.21 22.29 3.57
CA ASP A 249 6.34 23.42 3.27
C ASP A 249 4.95 23.25 3.90
N LYS A 250 4.43 22.02 3.95
CA LYS A 250 3.19 21.71 4.67
C LYS A 250 3.10 20.25 5.11
N GLY A 251 2.66 20.04 6.35
CA GLY A 251 2.19 18.75 6.86
C GLY A 251 0.67 18.70 6.87
N ILE A 252 0.10 17.59 6.41
CA ILE A 252 -1.33 17.35 6.36
C ILE A 252 -1.62 16.20 7.32
N GLU A 253 -2.15 16.54 8.49
CA GLU A 253 -2.70 15.57 9.43
C GLU A 253 -4.14 15.25 9.02
N GLY A 254 -4.42 13.98 8.76
CA GLY A 254 -5.77 13.48 8.51
C GLY A 254 -6.21 12.50 9.59
N ASN A 255 -7.46 12.58 10.03
CA ASN A 255 -8.08 11.48 10.75
C ASN A 255 -8.29 10.35 9.73
N MET A 256 -7.51 9.28 9.82
CA MET A 256 -7.43 8.17 8.86
C MET A 256 -6.62 8.50 7.59
N ILE A 257 -5.32 8.14 7.58
CA ILE A 257 -4.58 7.99 6.31
C ILE A 257 -5.35 6.93 5.51
N CYS A 258 -5.79 7.34 4.32
CA CYS A 258 -6.52 6.57 3.30
C CYS A 258 -8.06 6.66 3.28
N VAL A 259 -8.63 7.89 3.25
CA VAL A 259 -9.84 8.21 2.45
C VAL A 259 -9.80 9.63 1.82
N THR A 260 -9.11 10.61 2.40
CA THR A 260 -9.36 12.03 2.07
C THR A 260 -8.52 12.64 0.93
N LEU A 261 -8.12 11.86 -0.09
CA LEU A 261 -7.67 12.42 -1.38
C LEU A 261 -8.55 11.98 -2.57
N ALA A 262 -9.63 11.21 -2.33
CA ALA A 262 -10.53 10.74 -3.39
C ALA A 262 -12.01 11.19 -3.26
N THR A 263 -12.42 11.87 -2.20
CA THR A 263 -13.85 12.19 -1.98
C THR A 263 -14.07 13.62 -1.47
N PHE A 264 -14.17 14.56 -2.42
CA PHE A 264 -15.07 15.71 -2.27
C PHE A 264 -16.28 15.42 -3.17
N PHE A 265 -17.49 15.48 -2.59
CA PHE A 265 -18.78 15.01 -3.14
C PHE A 265 -18.85 13.46 -3.18
N ILE A 266 -19.75 12.73 -2.52
CA ILE A 266 -21.19 12.86 -2.26
C ILE A 266 -21.52 11.96 -1.05
N GLY A 267 -22.50 12.34 -0.23
CA GLY A 267 -23.38 11.34 0.38
C GLY A 267 -23.08 10.94 1.82
N GLU A 268 -23.96 11.42 2.67
CA GLU A 268 -24.35 10.93 4.00
C GLU A 268 -23.96 9.48 4.34
N ALA A 269 -23.53 9.31 5.59
CA ALA A 269 -23.40 8.05 6.32
C ALA A 269 -24.51 7.05 5.99
N ILE A 270 -24.18 5.76 5.79
CA ILE A 270 -24.51 4.58 6.65
C ILE A 270 -23.71 3.36 6.15
N ALA A 271 -23.18 2.51 7.05
CA ALA A 271 -23.50 1.07 7.06
C ALA A 271 -22.88 0.36 8.29
N SER A 272 -23.64 0.33 9.38
CA SER A 272 -23.65 -0.81 10.29
C SER A 272 -24.42 -1.96 9.63
N MET A 273 -24.26 -3.20 10.09
CA MET A 273 -25.21 -4.28 9.74
C MET A 273 -26.66 -3.80 9.84
N SER A 274 -27.51 -4.23 8.91
CA SER A 274 -28.88 -3.72 8.85
C SER A 274 -29.70 -4.14 10.08
N PRO A 275 -30.62 -3.27 10.58
CA PRO A 275 -31.49 -3.62 11.70
C PRO A 275 -32.35 -4.86 11.42
N THR A 276 -32.73 -5.11 10.16
CA THR A 276 -33.50 -6.30 9.78
C THR A 276 -32.70 -7.58 10.00
N PHE A 277 -31.43 -7.60 9.60
CA PHE A 277 -30.52 -8.72 9.85
C PHE A 277 -30.28 -8.90 11.35
N LEU A 278 -29.92 -7.83 12.07
CA LEU A 278 -29.58 -7.90 13.49
C LEU A 278 -30.77 -8.28 14.38
N ASN A 279 -31.97 -7.80 14.07
CA ASN A 279 -33.20 -8.20 14.77
C ASN A 279 -33.52 -9.67 14.52
N TRP A 280 -33.34 -10.14 13.28
CA TRP A 280 -33.54 -11.55 12.97
C TRP A 280 -32.51 -12.42 13.71
N VAL A 281 -31.22 -12.08 13.68
CA VAL A 281 -30.17 -12.79 14.45
C VAL A 281 -30.50 -12.80 15.95
N SER A 282 -30.91 -11.66 16.51
CA SER A 282 -31.29 -11.56 17.92
C SER A 282 -32.47 -12.48 18.26
N ASN A 283 -33.50 -12.53 17.41
CA ASN A 283 -34.68 -13.35 17.62
C ASN A 283 -34.41 -14.85 17.40
N THR A 284 -33.49 -15.22 16.50
CA THR A 284 -33.20 -16.61 16.14
C THR A 284 -32.11 -17.23 17.00
N TYR A 285 -31.05 -16.49 17.29
CA TYR A 285 -29.85 -16.99 17.98
C TYR A 285 -29.59 -16.31 19.34
N GLY A 286 -30.32 -15.24 19.65
CA GLY A 286 -30.21 -14.49 20.90
C GLY A 286 -29.45 -13.16 20.75
N HIS A 287 -29.83 -12.17 21.56
CA HIS A 287 -29.27 -10.82 21.53
C HIS A 287 -27.74 -10.79 21.65
N MET A 288 -27.15 -11.66 22.48
CA MET A 288 -25.70 -11.75 22.65
C MET A 288 -24.95 -12.05 21.35
N ILE A 289 -25.52 -12.83 20.43
CA ILE A 289 -24.90 -13.10 19.13
C ILE A 289 -25.04 -11.89 18.20
N SER A 290 -26.19 -11.21 18.24
CA SER A 290 -26.39 -9.96 17.49
C SER A 290 -25.39 -8.88 17.91
N ASP A 291 -25.19 -8.70 19.22
CA ASP A 291 -24.24 -7.73 19.79
C ASP A 291 -22.78 -8.05 19.41
N ARG A 292 -22.44 -9.34 19.34
CA ARG A 292 -21.11 -9.79 18.90
C ARG A 292 -20.87 -9.48 17.42
N LEU A 293 -21.88 -9.60 16.57
CA LEU A 293 -21.75 -9.39 15.13
C LEU A 293 -21.75 -7.91 14.74
N ILE A 294 -22.56 -7.08 15.39
CA ILE A 294 -22.67 -5.65 15.04
C ILE A 294 -21.39 -4.87 15.36
N ARG A 295 -20.65 -5.24 16.41
CA ARG A 295 -19.44 -4.53 16.85
C ARG A 295 -19.64 -3.03 17.05
N ALA A 296 -20.73 -2.68 17.71
CA ALA A 296 -21.07 -1.29 18.04
C ALA A 296 -19.97 -0.60 18.88
N ASP A 297 -19.18 -1.38 19.64
CA ASP A 297 -18.01 -0.92 20.38
C ASP A 297 -16.88 -0.35 19.50
N LEU A 298 -16.91 -0.63 18.20
CA LEU A 298 -15.96 -0.12 17.20
C LEU A 298 -16.54 1.01 16.32
N GLY A 299 -17.76 1.47 16.64
CA GLY A 299 -18.46 2.48 15.86
C GLY A 299 -18.99 1.96 14.52
N PRO A 300 -19.37 2.88 13.61
CA PRO A 300 -20.07 2.54 12.36
C PRO A 300 -19.30 1.61 11.41
N GLY A 301 -17.97 1.54 11.53
CA GLY A 301 -17.13 0.69 10.69
C GLY A 301 -16.88 -0.72 11.23
N GLY A 302 -17.44 -1.07 12.40
CA GLY A 302 -17.20 -2.36 13.06
C GLY A 302 -17.73 -3.57 12.29
N SER A 303 -18.78 -3.38 11.49
CA SER A 303 -19.43 -4.43 10.70
C SER A 303 -20.29 -3.84 9.59
N PHE A 304 -20.60 -4.63 8.55
CA PHE A 304 -21.57 -4.28 7.51
C PHE A 304 -22.29 -5.52 6.95
N GLY A 305 -23.40 -5.28 6.25
CA GLY A 305 -24.18 -6.29 5.52
C GLY A 305 -25.65 -6.34 5.92
N GLY A 306 -26.43 -7.15 5.20
CA GLY A 306 -27.86 -7.38 5.48
C GLY A 306 -28.79 -6.52 4.62
N GLY A 307 -28.39 -5.30 4.30
CA GLY A 307 -29.13 -4.38 3.43
C GLY A 307 -30.64 -4.36 3.70
N GLY A 308 -31.44 -4.28 2.62
CA GLY A 308 -32.89 -4.40 2.66
C GLY A 308 -33.42 -5.84 2.54
N HIS A 309 -32.61 -6.87 2.86
CA HIS A 309 -33.00 -8.25 2.65
C HIS A 309 -34.18 -8.68 3.54
N ILE A 310 -34.95 -9.64 3.05
CA ILE A 310 -36.04 -10.27 3.78
C ILE A 310 -35.55 -11.63 4.28
N PRO A 311 -35.59 -11.91 5.59
CA PRO A 311 -35.08 -13.16 6.12
C PRO A 311 -35.68 -14.40 5.46
N LEU A 312 -34.84 -15.44 5.36
CA LEU A 312 -35.14 -16.77 4.80
C LEU A 312 -35.43 -16.77 3.29
N GLN A 313 -35.18 -15.67 2.58
CA GLN A 313 -35.28 -15.62 1.12
C GLN A 313 -33.91 -15.77 0.47
N ARG A 314 -33.86 -16.32 -0.74
CA ARG A 314 -32.61 -16.36 -1.50
C ARG A 314 -32.27 -14.98 -2.05
N THR A 315 -31.00 -14.63 -1.93
CA THR A 315 -30.38 -13.52 -2.65
C THR A 315 -30.16 -13.88 -4.13
N GLN A 316 -29.90 -12.89 -4.97
CA GLN A 316 -29.68 -13.08 -6.42
C GLN A 316 -28.35 -13.79 -6.67
N HIS A 317 -27.32 -13.41 -5.92
CA HIS A 317 -26.00 -13.99 -5.89
C HIS A 317 -25.78 -14.76 -4.58
N GLN A 318 -24.79 -15.63 -4.58
CA GLN A 318 -24.33 -16.26 -3.37
C GLN A 318 -23.73 -15.18 -2.44
N PRO A 319 -24.15 -15.07 -1.18
CA PRO A 319 -23.60 -14.07 -0.28
C PRO A 319 -22.11 -14.29 -0.03
N VAL A 320 -21.37 -13.20 0.01
CA VAL A 320 -19.94 -13.16 0.27
C VAL A 320 -19.69 -12.65 1.69
N ILE A 321 -18.93 -13.41 2.46
CA ILE A 321 -18.42 -12.99 3.76
C ILE A 321 -16.95 -12.63 3.61
N ILE A 322 -16.63 -11.39 3.90
CA ILE A 322 -15.27 -10.89 3.94
C ILE A 322 -14.70 -11.11 5.35
N VAL A 323 -13.63 -11.89 5.43
CA VAL A 323 -12.87 -12.12 6.66
C VAL A 323 -11.56 -11.39 6.55
N HIS A 324 -11.42 -10.31 7.33
CA HIS A 324 -10.26 -9.44 7.27
C HIS A 324 -8.98 -10.05 7.87
N GLY A 325 -7.82 -9.46 7.59
CA GLY A 325 -6.53 -9.85 8.20
C GLY A 325 -6.38 -9.41 9.66
N ILE A 326 -5.25 -9.75 10.28
CA ILE A 326 -4.92 -9.35 11.65
C ILE A 326 -4.91 -7.82 11.80
N THR A 327 -5.18 -7.31 13.01
CA THR A 327 -5.24 -5.86 13.37
C THR A 327 -6.20 -5.00 12.55
N ASN A 328 -7.09 -5.59 11.75
CA ASN A 328 -7.92 -4.84 10.82
C ASN A 328 -9.36 -4.65 11.31
N ARG A 329 -10.12 -3.78 10.64
CA ARG A 329 -11.54 -3.51 10.88
C ARG A 329 -12.34 -3.77 9.60
N ALA A 330 -13.61 -4.18 9.74
CA ALA A 330 -14.46 -4.55 8.61
C ALA A 330 -14.50 -3.48 7.51
N ASP A 331 -14.71 -2.21 7.88
CA ASP A 331 -14.78 -1.07 6.96
C ASP A 331 -13.53 -0.82 6.11
N ARG A 332 -12.35 -1.32 6.47
CA ARG A 332 -11.17 -1.26 5.60
C ARG A 332 -11.32 -2.07 4.31
N PHE A 333 -12.32 -2.94 4.25
CA PHE A 333 -12.67 -3.74 3.09
C PHE A 333 -13.83 -3.14 2.29
N TRP A 334 -14.18 -1.87 2.54
CA TRP A 334 -15.24 -1.17 1.82
C TRP A 334 -15.00 -1.16 0.31
N ALA A 335 -13.77 -0.95 -0.15
CA ALA A 335 -13.44 -0.97 -1.58
C ALA A 335 -13.78 -2.31 -2.25
N ILE A 336 -13.58 -3.43 -1.53
CA ILE A 336 -13.93 -4.76 -2.02
C ILE A 336 -15.45 -4.94 -2.03
N ARG A 337 -16.14 -4.46 -0.98
CA ARG A 337 -17.61 -4.43 -0.96
C ARG A 337 -18.17 -3.62 -2.15
N GLU A 338 -17.66 -2.41 -2.39
CA GLU A 338 -18.05 -1.57 -3.53
C GLU A 338 -17.73 -2.22 -4.87
N HIS A 339 -16.61 -2.96 -4.96
CA HIS A 339 -16.30 -3.73 -6.16
C HIS A 339 -17.38 -4.78 -6.44
N PHE A 340 -17.81 -5.55 -5.44
CA PHE A 340 -18.92 -6.49 -5.61
C PHE A 340 -20.21 -5.76 -6.03
N ILE A 341 -20.54 -4.64 -5.37
CA ILE A 341 -21.75 -3.86 -5.67
C ILE A 341 -21.73 -3.33 -7.11
N SER A 342 -20.59 -2.77 -7.55
CA SER A 342 -20.42 -2.30 -8.93
C SER A 342 -20.54 -3.42 -9.97
N ASN A 343 -20.34 -4.67 -9.56
CA ASN A 343 -20.47 -5.87 -10.38
C ASN A 343 -21.81 -6.61 -10.17
N GLY A 344 -22.82 -5.90 -9.67
CA GLY A 344 -24.20 -6.39 -9.63
C GLY A 344 -24.62 -7.07 -8.33
N TYR A 345 -23.74 -7.13 -7.31
CA TYR A 345 -24.16 -7.52 -5.97
C TYR A 345 -24.90 -6.38 -5.28
N SER A 346 -25.66 -6.73 -4.25
CA SER A 346 -26.39 -5.79 -3.40
C SER A 346 -25.81 -5.75 -1.98
N GLU A 347 -26.22 -4.75 -1.21
CA GLU A 347 -25.94 -4.64 0.23
C GLU A 347 -26.40 -5.85 1.05
N ALA A 348 -27.35 -6.61 0.53
CA ALA A 348 -27.87 -7.83 1.13
C ALA A 348 -26.94 -9.04 0.92
N GLU A 349 -25.89 -8.90 0.12
CA GLU A 349 -25.06 -10.02 -0.38
C GLU A 349 -23.60 -9.92 0.04
N VAL A 350 -23.17 -8.83 0.68
CA VAL A 350 -21.77 -8.68 1.12
C VAL A 350 -21.73 -8.33 2.60
N TYR A 351 -21.04 -9.16 3.38
CA TYR A 351 -21.03 -9.09 4.85
C TYR A 351 -19.61 -9.08 5.40
N ALA A 352 -19.41 -8.36 6.50
CA ALA A 352 -18.20 -8.46 7.31
C ALA A 352 -18.51 -8.09 8.77
N THR A 353 -17.81 -8.75 9.70
CA THR A 353 -17.76 -8.33 11.11
C THR A 353 -16.31 -8.33 11.57
N THR A 354 -15.97 -7.37 12.42
CA THR A 354 -14.63 -7.34 13.00
C THR A 354 -14.50 -8.43 14.05
N TYR A 355 -13.58 -9.39 13.89
CA TYR A 355 -13.41 -10.47 14.87
C TYR A 355 -12.53 -10.10 16.06
N GLY A 356 -11.56 -9.20 15.86
CA GLY A 356 -10.59 -8.78 16.88
C GLY A 356 -10.95 -7.46 17.55
N ASP A 357 -9.96 -6.79 18.13
CA ASP A 357 -10.12 -5.49 18.79
C ASP A 357 -9.93 -4.28 17.86
N ALA A 358 -9.91 -4.51 16.54
CA ALA A 358 -9.66 -3.52 15.50
C ALA A 358 -8.31 -2.81 15.64
N GLY A 359 -7.23 -3.59 15.85
CA GLY A 359 -5.86 -3.07 15.80
C GLY A 359 -5.35 -2.46 17.10
N LYS A 360 -6.18 -2.45 18.16
CA LYS A 360 -5.77 -1.95 19.49
C LYS A 360 -4.60 -2.74 20.07
N THR A 361 -4.57 -4.05 19.86
CA THR A 361 -3.43 -4.90 20.23
C THR A 361 -2.41 -4.88 19.10
N ASN A 362 -1.19 -4.50 19.44
CA ASN A 362 -0.05 -4.55 18.52
C ASN A 362 0.07 -5.95 17.89
N VAL A 363 0.24 -5.98 16.57
CA VAL A 363 0.25 -7.20 15.75
C VAL A 363 1.16 -8.31 16.29
N LEU A 364 2.29 -7.95 16.92
CA LEU A 364 3.26 -8.90 17.48
C LEU A 364 2.74 -9.64 18.73
N PHE A 365 1.70 -9.11 19.36
CA PHE A 365 1.07 -9.68 20.55
C PHE A 365 -0.34 -10.19 20.29
N VAL A 366 -0.84 -10.10 19.05
CA VAL A 366 -2.14 -10.66 18.69
C VAL A 366 -2.03 -12.18 18.63
N THR A 367 -2.83 -12.84 19.46
CA THR A 367 -2.98 -14.29 19.46
C THR A 367 -4.31 -14.68 18.82
N MET A 368 -4.35 -15.84 18.15
CA MET A 368 -5.59 -16.38 17.61
C MET A 368 -6.46 -16.89 18.77
N GLN A 369 -7.48 -16.12 19.13
CA GLN A 369 -8.39 -16.48 20.22
C GLN A 369 -9.56 -17.32 19.70
N CYS A 370 -10.00 -18.29 20.50
CA CYS A 370 -11.20 -19.07 20.19
C CYS A 370 -12.43 -18.18 19.99
N ASP A 371 -12.50 -17.04 20.69
CA ASP A 371 -13.58 -16.07 20.52
C ASP A 371 -13.65 -15.48 19.10
N TYR A 372 -12.51 -15.26 18.45
CA TYR A 372 -12.43 -14.71 17.10
C TYR A 372 -13.01 -15.69 16.08
N VAL A 373 -12.62 -16.97 16.21
CA VAL A 373 -13.13 -18.07 15.37
C VAL A 373 -14.63 -18.25 15.59
N LYS A 374 -15.10 -18.17 16.84
CA LYS A 374 -16.54 -18.24 17.15
C LYS A 374 -17.30 -17.12 16.46
N ARG A 375 -16.79 -15.89 16.46
CA ARG A 375 -17.48 -14.74 15.85
C ARG A 375 -17.61 -14.88 14.33
N ILE A 376 -16.57 -15.35 13.65
CA ILE A 376 -16.66 -15.62 12.21
C ILE A 376 -17.60 -16.79 11.91
N ARG A 377 -17.58 -17.84 12.73
CA ARG A 377 -18.54 -18.95 12.62
C ARG A 377 -19.98 -18.50 12.82
N GLU A 378 -20.23 -17.63 13.80
CA GLU A 378 -21.53 -17.03 14.08
C GLU A 378 -22.03 -16.24 12.86
N LEU A 379 -21.16 -15.43 12.24
CA LEU A 379 -21.52 -14.69 11.03
C LEU A 379 -21.86 -15.63 9.86
N ILE A 380 -21.05 -16.67 9.62
CA ILE A 380 -21.28 -17.65 8.56
C ILE A 380 -22.63 -18.34 8.72
N ILE A 381 -22.95 -18.80 9.93
CA ILE A 381 -24.23 -19.47 10.22
C ILE A 381 -25.39 -18.49 10.05
N ALA A 382 -25.26 -17.28 10.59
CA ALA A 382 -26.29 -16.27 10.53
C ALA A 382 -26.61 -15.85 9.08
N VAL A 383 -25.59 -15.54 8.27
CA VAL A 383 -25.80 -15.13 6.87
C VAL A 383 -26.39 -16.28 6.05
N SER A 384 -25.83 -17.49 6.16
CA SER A 384 -26.31 -18.65 5.39
C SER A 384 -27.79 -18.94 5.66
N ALA A 385 -28.20 -18.90 6.94
CA ALA A 385 -29.59 -19.10 7.32
C ALA A 385 -30.47 -17.90 6.95
N TYR A 386 -29.99 -16.66 7.14
CA TYR A 386 -30.73 -15.44 6.82
C TYR A 386 -31.07 -15.34 5.33
N THR A 387 -30.18 -15.80 4.46
CA THR A 387 -30.34 -15.73 2.99
C THR A 387 -30.74 -17.06 2.36
N SER A 388 -31.05 -18.10 3.14
CA SER A 388 -31.40 -19.45 2.64
C SER A 388 -30.45 -20.00 1.55
N SER A 389 -29.15 -19.70 1.70
CA SER A 389 -28.10 -19.97 0.70
C SER A 389 -26.81 -20.44 1.37
N THR A 390 -25.93 -21.09 0.61
CA THR A 390 -24.52 -21.23 0.99
C THR A 390 -23.83 -19.87 0.94
N VAL A 391 -22.67 -19.73 1.56
CA VAL A 391 -21.89 -18.48 1.55
C VAL A 391 -20.53 -18.70 0.92
N ASP A 392 -20.04 -17.72 0.19
CA ASP A 392 -18.66 -17.66 -0.27
C ASP A 392 -17.83 -16.88 0.75
N ILE A 393 -16.60 -17.32 0.99
CA ILE A 393 -15.71 -16.69 1.97
C ILE A 393 -14.51 -16.11 1.24
N LEU A 394 -14.36 -14.79 1.35
CA LEU A 394 -13.18 -14.09 0.91
C LEU A 394 -12.33 -13.75 2.14
N ALA A 395 -11.35 -14.61 2.42
CA ALA A 395 -10.46 -14.48 3.57
C ALA A 395 -9.15 -13.81 3.16
N PHE A 396 -8.76 -12.78 3.90
CA PHE A 396 -7.51 -12.07 3.71
C PHE A 396 -6.47 -12.56 4.71
N SER A 397 -5.24 -12.72 4.24
CA SER A 397 -4.12 -13.21 5.06
C SER A 397 -3.92 -12.35 6.31
N MET A 398 -3.45 -12.97 7.38
CA MET A 398 -2.90 -12.31 8.58
C MET A 398 -1.55 -11.64 8.26
N GLY A 399 -1.49 -10.86 7.18
CA GLY A 399 -0.25 -10.31 6.62
C GLY A 399 0.70 -9.86 7.72
N LEU A 400 1.86 -10.54 7.78
CA LEU A 400 3.01 -10.09 8.54
C LEU A 400 3.77 -9.04 7.75
#